data_AF-A0A9C8HSV2-F1
#
_entry.id   AF-A0A9C8HSV2-F1
#
_cell.length_a   1.000
_cell.length_b   1.000
_cell.length_c   1.000
_cell.angle_alpha   90.00
_cell.angle_beta   90.00
_cell.angle_gamma   90.00
#
_symmetry.space_group_name_H-M   'P 1'
#
loop_
_entity.id
_entity.type
_entity.pdbx_description
1 polymer ?
#
loop_
_entity_poly.entity_id
_entity_poly.type
_entity_poly.pdbx_seq_one_letter_code
_entity_poly.pdbx_strand_id
1 'polypeptide(L)'
;MRTGWVLVIILAVLAGCSGQHREQDEAERYFETYRKIVRFTYQNIDKEEVVEEGVDAILKEDGYTMESFNQAGEDLLAQDKEYFIKKVDEINRQFAEEKK
;
A
#
# COMPACT_ATOMS: atom_id res chain seq x y z
N MET A 1 62.24 2.61 -5.06
CA MET A 1 61.80 2.40 -3.65
C MET A 1 60.55 3.21 -3.40
N ARG A 2 59.52 2.55 -2.84
CA ARG A 2 58.30 3.06 -2.18
C ARG A 2 57.25 3.75 -3.07
N THR A 3 56.18 3.07 -3.52
CA THR A 3 54.97 2.58 -2.82
C THR A 3 54.08 3.67 -2.22
N GLY A 4 52.87 3.77 -2.77
CA GLY A 4 51.70 4.46 -2.22
C GLY A 4 50.60 4.46 -3.29
N TRP A 5 50.07 3.31 -3.70
CA TRP A 5 48.97 2.55 -3.06
C TRP A 5 47.76 3.41 -2.67
N VAL A 6 46.77 3.33 -3.56
CA VAL A 6 45.32 3.21 -3.30
C VAL A 6 44.65 4.34 -2.53
N LEU A 7 44.08 5.28 -3.29
CA LEU A 7 42.95 6.07 -2.82
C LEU A 7 41.68 5.25 -3.06
N VAL A 8 41.16 4.73 -1.95
CA VAL A 8 39.93 3.97 -1.81
C VAL A 8 38.74 4.82 -2.29
N ILE A 9 38.10 4.40 -3.38
CA ILE A 9 36.78 4.89 -3.78
C ILE A 9 35.76 4.15 -2.91
N ILE A 10 35.29 4.79 -1.84
CA ILE A 10 34.04 4.41 -1.19
C ILE A 10 33.23 5.68 -1.02
N LEU A 11 32.24 5.87 -1.88
CA LEU A 11 31.07 6.72 -1.66
C LEU A 11 29.99 6.30 -2.67
N ALA A 12 29.44 5.11 -2.46
CA ALA A 12 28.29 4.59 -3.19
C ALA A 12 27.36 3.82 -2.24
N VAL A 13 27.00 4.40 -1.10
CA VAL A 13 25.98 3.84 -0.19
C VAL A 13 25.12 4.96 0.38
N LEU A 14 24.42 5.72 -0.46
CA LEU A 14 23.31 6.58 -0.01
C LEU A 14 22.11 6.59 -0.97
N ALA A 15 22.18 5.94 -2.13
CA ALA A 15 21.06 5.86 -3.07
C ALA A 15 20.08 4.69 -2.80
N GLY A 16 20.40 3.79 -1.86
CA GLY A 16 19.60 2.58 -1.59
C GLY A 16 18.49 2.74 -0.54
N CYS A 17 18.51 3.80 0.29
CA CYS A 17 17.54 3.94 1.39
C CYS A 17 16.29 4.74 1.03
N SER A 18 16.29 5.52 -0.06
CA SER A 18 15.14 6.33 -0.47
C SER A 18 14.07 5.54 -1.23
N GLY A 19 14.45 4.47 -1.93
CA GLY A 19 13.51 3.59 -2.65
C GLY A 19 12.70 2.72 -1.69
N GLN A 20 13.38 2.07 -0.74
CA GLN A 20 12.73 1.16 0.21
C GLN A 20 11.76 1.88 1.17
N HIS A 21 12.03 3.15 1.52
CA HIS A 21 11.12 3.94 2.36
C HIS A 21 9.85 4.35 1.59
N ARG A 22 10.00 4.81 0.34
CA ARG A 22 8.84 5.16 -0.51
C ARG A 22 7.95 3.96 -0.83
N GLU A 23 8.52 2.78 -1.03
CA GLU A 23 7.76 1.56 -1.27
C GLU A 23 6.97 1.13 -0.03
N GLN A 24 7.57 1.26 1.17
CA GLN A 24 6.86 1.00 2.42
C GLN A 24 5.72 2.01 2.65
N ASP A 25 5.95 3.30 2.38
CA ASP A 25 4.94 4.34 2.50
C ASP A 25 3.75 4.11 1.54
N GLU A 26 4.03 3.65 0.31
CA GLU A 26 2.99 3.35 -0.68
C GLU A 26 2.17 2.11 -0.28
N ALA A 27 2.82 1.05 0.20
CA ALA A 27 2.14 -0.14 0.71
C ALA A 27 1.24 0.18 1.92
N GLU A 28 1.75 0.98 2.86
CA GLU A 28 0.98 1.43 4.02
C GLU A 28 -0.25 2.25 3.59
N ARG A 29 -0.06 3.22 2.69
CA ARG A 29 -1.16 4.03 2.16
C ARG A 29 -2.22 3.14 1.49
N TYR A 30 -1.81 2.23 0.61
CA TYR A 30 -2.73 1.32 -0.08
C TYR A 30 -3.60 0.51 0.91
N PHE A 31 -2.98 -0.12 1.91
CA PHE A 31 -3.71 -0.97 2.85
C PHE A 31 -4.60 -0.17 3.80
N GLU A 32 -4.22 1.04 4.19
CA GLU A 32 -5.10 1.92 4.98
C GLU A 32 -6.30 2.40 4.15
N THR A 33 -6.09 2.77 2.87
CA THR A 33 -7.19 3.10 1.95
C THR A 33 -8.13 1.90 1.76
N TYR A 34 -7.58 0.70 1.53
CA TYR A 34 -8.37 -0.53 1.43
C TYR A 34 -9.18 -0.80 2.70
N ARG A 35 -8.59 -0.60 3.89
CA ARG A 35 -9.29 -0.73 5.17
C ARG A 35 -10.47 0.25 5.26
N LYS A 36 -10.30 1.51 4.87
CA LYS A 36 -11.39 2.51 4.85
C LYS A 36 -12.53 2.06 3.93
N ILE A 37 -12.21 1.59 2.73
CA ILE A 37 -13.17 1.08 1.74
C ILE A 37 -13.95 -0.10 2.32
N VAL A 38 -13.26 -1.13 2.81
CA VAL A 38 -13.90 -2.33 3.38
C VAL A 38 -14.85 -1.94 4.51
N ARG A 39 -14.39 -1.11 5.46
CA ARG A 39 -15.22 -0.62 6.56
C ARG A 39 -16.47 0.09 6.05
N PHE A 40 -16.31 1.01 5.10
CA PHE A 40 -17.41 1.79 4.55
C PHE A 40 -18.43 0.88 3.84
N THR A 41 -17.96 -0.06 3.03
CA THR A 41 -18.82 -1.05 2.36
C THR A 41 -19.58 -1.91 3.37
N TYR A 42 -18.93 -2.41 4.43
CA TYR A 42 -19.63 -3.17 5.48
C TYR A 42 -20.71 -2.38 6.22
N GLN A 43 -20.50 -1.08 6.41
CA GLN A 43 -21.45 -0.18 7.07
C GLN A 43 -22.63 0.20 6.18
N ASN A 44 -22.46 0.14 4.85
CA ASN A 44 -23.44 0.59 3.86
C ASN A 44 -23.88 -0.52 2.89
N ILE A 45 -23.68 -1.78 3.25
CA ILE A 45 -23.86 -2.93 2.35
C ILE A 45 -25.26 -3.03 1.71
N ASP A 46 -26.29 -2.48 2.36
CA ASP A 46 -27.68 -2.48 1.87
C ASP A 46 -28.02 -1.27 0.97
N LYS A 47 -27.03 -0.43 0.61
CA LYS A 47 -27.21 0.84 -0.10
C LYS A 47 -26.17 1.02 -1.20
N GLU A 48 -26.33 0.31 -2.32
CA GLU A 48 -25.37 0.24 -3.42
C GLU A 48 -24.91 1.62 -3.94
N GLU A 49 -25.84 2.56 -4.21
CA GLU A 49 -25.50 3.91 -4.68
C GLU A 49 -24.63 4.70 -3.67
N VAL A 50 -24.82 4.45 -2.37
CA VAL A 50 -24.00 5.09 -1.31
C VAL A 50 -22.59 4.49 -1.28
N VAL A 51 -22.44 3.22 -1.65
CA VAL A 51 -21.13 2.54 -1.70
C VAL A 51 -20.25 3.15 -2.78
N GLU A 52 -20.78 3.37 -3.98
CA GLU A 52 -20.00 3.90 -5.11
C GLU A 52 -19.47 5.32 -4.84
N GLU A 53 -20.36 6.25 -4.44
CA GLU A 53 -19.96 7.63 -4.14
C GLU A 53 -18.99 7.72 -2.96
N GLY A 54 -19.19 6.89 -1.93
CA GLY A 54 -18.32 6.91 -0.76
C GLY A 54 -16.95 6.28 -1.03
N VAL A 55 -16.86 5.26 -1.88
CA VAL A 55 -15.56 4.71 -2.32
C VAL A 55 -14.79 5.74 -3.11
N ASP A 56 -15.42 6.46 -4.04
CA ASP A 56 -14.76 7.53 -4.80
C ASP A 56 -14.22 8.64 -3.88
N ALA A 57 -15.02 9.05 -2.89
CA ALA A 57 -14.60 10.04 -1.90
C ALA A 57 -13.37 9.59 -1.08
N ILE A 58 -13.35 8.33 -0.63
CA ILE A 58 -12.22 7.75 0.12
C ILE A 58 -10.96 7.72 -0.75
N LEU A 59 -11.07 7.24 -2.00
CA LEU A 59 -9.93 7.19 -2.92
C LEU A 59 -9.35 8.58 -3.16
N LYS A 60 -10.21 9.56 -3.41
CA LYS A 60 -9.80 10.95 -3.64
C LYS A 60 -9.12 11.58 -2.42
N GLU A 61 -9.61 11.31 -1.21
CA GLU A 61 -9.00 11.77 0.04
C GLU A 61 -7.56 11.26 0.17
N ASP A 62 -7.33 10.00 -0.19
CA ASP A 62 -6.03 9.34 -0.09
C ASP A 62 -5.13 9.56 -1.33
N GLY A 63 -5.58 10.37 -2.29
CA GLY A 63 -4.81 10.74 -3.48
C GLY A 63 -4.81 9.69 -4.60
N TYR A 64 -5.78 8.77 -4.59
CA TYR A 64 -5.98 7.78 -5.63
C TYR A 64 -7.09 8.18 -6.61
N THR A 65 -6.95 7.71 -7.85
CA THR A 65 -8.09 7.41 -8.72
C THR A 65 -8.38 5.92 -8.62
N MET A 66 -9.55 5.46 -9.08
CA MET A 66 -9.84 4.03 -9.15
C MET A 66 -8.76 3.27 -9.96
N GLU A 67 -8.31 3.85 -11.07
CA GLU A 67 -7.26 3.26 -11.91
C GLU A 67 -5.92 3.16 -11.17
N SER A 68 -5.46 4.23 -10.52
CA SER A 68 -4.18 4.21 -9.82
C SER A 68 -4.20 3.33 -8.56
N PHE A 69 -5.34 3.23 -7.88
CA PHE A 69 -5.52 2.31 -6.77
C PHE A 69 -5.44 0.85 -7.21
N ASN A 70 -6.13 0.49 -8.30
CA ASN A 70 -6.08 -0.86 -8.86
C ASN A 70 -4.66 -1.22 -9.31
N GLN A 71 -3.98 -0.30 -9.99
CA GLN A 71 -2.58 -0.52 -10.41
C GLN A 71 -1.65 -0.71 -9.20
N ALA A 72 -1.79 0.11 -8.16
CA ALA A 72 -1.00 -0.04 -6.94
C ALA A 72 -1.22 -1.42 -6.27
N GLY A 73 -2.47 -1.90 -6.27
CA GLY A 73 -2.80 -3.24 -5.79
C GLY A 73 -2.13 -4.36 -6.59
N GLU A 74 -2.18 -4.29 -7.92
CA GLU A 74 -1.50 -5.24 -8.81
C GLU A 74 0.02 -5.24 -8.62
N ASP A 75 0.63 -4.05 -8.48
CA ASP A 75 2.07 -3.90 -8.26
C ASP A 75 2.50 -4.52 -6.92
N LEU A 76 1.76 -4.25 -5.84
CA LEU A 76 2.02 -4.84 -4.52
C LEU A 76 1.82 -6.36 -4.51
N LEU A 77 0.78 -6.86 -5.21
CA LEU A 77 0.54 -8.29 -5.37
C LEU A 77 1.68 -8.98 -6.13
N ALA A 78 2.22 -8.34 -7.15
CA ALA A 78 3.36 -8.85 -7.92
C ALA A 78 4.67 -8.82 -7.13
N GLN A 79 4.87 -7.83 -6.25
CA GLN A 79 6.06 -7.67 -5.42
C GLN A 79 6.14 -8.75 -4.32
N ASP A 80 5.08 -8.92 -3.53
CA ASP A 80 5.02 -9.92 -2.46
C ASP A 80 3.58 -10.44 -2.29
N LYS A 81 3.25 -11.46 -3.08
CA LYS A 81 1.93 -12.08 -3.12
C LYS A 81 1.47 -12.61 -1.75
N GLU A 82 2.37 -13.22 -0.99
CA GLU A 82 1.99 -13.84 0.30
C GLU A 82 1.67 -12.76 1.33
N TYR A 83 2.51 -11.74 1.43
CA TYR A 83 2.25 -10.59 2.30
C TYR A 83 0.95 -9.88 1.93
N PHE A 84 0.73 -9.62 0.64
CA PHE A 84 -0.46 -8.95 0.15
C PHE A 84 -1.74 -9.69 0.53
N ILE A 85 -1.82 -10.99 0.22
CA ILE A 85 -2.99 -11.82 0.53
C ILE A 85 -3.23 -11.86 2.03
N LYS A 86 -2.17 -12.04 2.83
CA LYS A 86 -2.28 -12.07 4.29
C LYS A 86 -2.84 -10.76 4.85
N LYS A 87 -2.42 -9.60 4.32
CA LYS A 87 -2.91 -8.29 4.77
C LYS A 87 -4.35 -8.04 4.38
N VAL A 88 -4.75 -8.36 3.16
CA VAL A 88 -6.15 -8.28 2.71
C VAL A 88 -7.05 -9.17 3.58
N ASP A 89 -6.63 -10.40 3.87
CA ASP A 89 -7.36 -11.35 4.72
C ASP A 89 -7.45 -10.88 6.18
N GLU A 90 -6.37 -10.32 6.73
CA GLU A 90 -6.36 -9.67 8.06
C GLU A 90 -7.40 -8.54 8.16
N ILE A 91 -7.41 -7.63 7.18
CA ILE A 91 -8.36 -6.49 7.15
C ILE A 91 -9.80 -7.00 7.03
N ASN A 92 -10.07 -7.95 6.14
CA ASN A 92 -11.43 -8.48 5.96
C ASN A 92 -11.95 -9.21 7.20
N ARG A 93 -11.10 -9.99 7.89
CA ARG A 93 -11.49 -10.66 9.15
C ARG A 93 -11.85 -9.67 10.25
N GLN A 94 -11.09 -8.58 10.41
CA GLN A 94 -11.37 -7.55 11.42
C GLN A 94 -12.82 -7.07 11.33
N PHE A 95 -13.30 -6.74 10.13
CA PHE A 95 -14.67 -6.25 9.95
C PHE A 95 -15.75 -7.34 9.92
N ALA A 96 -15.41 -8.56 9.48
CA ALA A 96 -16.34 -9.69 9.56
C ALA A 96 -16.66 -10.08 11.01
N GLU A 97 -15.70 -9.89 11.93
CA GLU A 97 -15.89 -10.15 13.36
C GLU A 97 -16.70 -9.05 14.06
N GLU A 98 -16.58 -7.78 13.66
CA GLU A 98 -17.36 -6.65 14.21
C GLU A 98 -18.87 -6.76 13.96
N LYS A 99 -19.30 -7.54 12.96
CA LYS A 99 -20.72 -7.75 12.60
C LYS A 99 -21.39 -8.92 13.32
N LYS A 100 -20.64 -9.72 14.09
CA LYS A 100 -21.18 -10.84 14.89
C LYS A 100 -21.67 -10.36 16.25
#